data_AF-A0AAW2X2T3-F1
#
_entry.id   AF-A0AAW2X2T3-F1
#
_cell.length_a   1.000
_cell.length_b   1.000
_cell.length_c   1.000
_cell.angle_alpha   90.00
_cell.angle_beta   90.00
_cell.angle_gamma   90.00
#
_symmetry.space_group_name_H-M   'P 1'
#
loop_
_entity.id
_entity.type
_entity.pdbx_description
1 polymer ?
#
loop_
_entity_poly.entity_id
_entity_poly.type
_entity_poly.pdbx_seq_one_letter_code
_entity_poly.pdbx_strand_id
1 'polypeptide(L)'
;MRKNNSRTRKTSQQHGDTQDPLPLAVTPAKRSPFSMQILAEALPQGIRIPGLTDYDGTGDPEDHLDKFLAKADLLDMSDAGYCKIFRTTLSGRAMAWFNQLAAHTIESFEQLSQRFLHHFSINKRYPKTVSYLFTTVQ
;
A
#
# COMPACT_ATOMS: atom_id res chain seq x y z
N MET A 1 55.57 63.27 12.31
CA MET A 1 54.22 63.45 11.73
C MET A 1 53.37 62.23 12.09
N ARG A 2 52.24 62.42 12.78
CA ARG A 2 51.22 61.41 13.08
C ARG A 2 49.97 61.72 12.26
N LYS A 3 49.30 60.73 11.67
CA LYS A 3 47.82 60.62 11.57
C LYS A 3 47.37 59.27 10.97
N ASN A 4 46.41 58.67 11.67
CA ASN A 4 45.57 57.50 11.37
C ASN A 4 44.76 57.63 10.07
N ASN A 5 44.27 56.52 9.49
CA ASN A 5 42.84 56.13 9.54
C ASN A 5 42.57 54.79 8.84
N SER A 6 41.55 54.11 9.38
CA SER A 6 41.07 52.76 9.12
C SER A 6 40.00 52.67 8.00
N ARG A 7 39.69 51.41 7.64
CA ARG A 7 38.39 50.84 7.17
C ARG A 7 38.03 50.79 5.66
N THR A 8 38.10 49.54 5.16
CA THR A 8 37.07 48.73 4.45
C THR A 8 36.42 49.19 3.14
N ARG A 9 36.59 48.37 2.08
CA ARG A 9 35.56 47.91 1.09
C ARG A 9 36.02 46.51 0.60
N LYS A 10 35.32 45.40 0.85
CA LYS A 10 34.14 44.78 0.18
C LYS A 10 34.31 44.58 -1.35
N THR A 11 33.76 43.45 -1.84
CA THR A 11 33.66 42.90 -3.22
C THR A 11 34.70 41.79 -3.47
N SER A 12 34.35 40.53 -3.76
CA SER A 12 33.47 40.11 -4.86
C SER A 12 32.60 38.89 -4.53
N GLN A 13 31.37 38.95 -5.04
CA GLN A 13 30.33 37.91 -5.06
C GLN A 13 30.68 36.78 -6.02
N GLN A 14 30.19 35.57 -5.75
CA GLN A 14 29.45 34.78 -6.74
C GLN A 14 28.63 33.66 -6.05
N HIS A 15 27.33 33.68 -6.35
CA HIS A 15 26.34 32.57 -6.44
C HIS A 15 26.40 31.46 -5.38
N GLY A 16 25.37 31.19 -4.59
CA GLY A 16 23.97 31.07 -5.02
C GLY A 16 23.61 29.62 -5.33
N ASP A 17 23.96 28.68 -4.45
CA ASP A 17 23.29 27.38 -4.42
C ASP A 17 22.21 27.44 -3.35
N THR A 18 21.04 27.94 -3.76
CA THR A 18 19.77 27.42 -3.27
C THR A 18 19.86 25.92 -3.45
N GLN A 19 20.24 25.21 -2.39
CA GLN A 19 20.02 23.77 -2.33
C GLN A 19 18.52 23.62 -2.13
N ASP A 20 17.79 23.82 -3.23
CA ASP A 20 16.47 23.27 -3.42
C ASP A 20 16.63 21.80 -3.01
N PRO A 21 16.00 21.33 -1.92
CA PRO A 21 16.03 19.91 -1.64
C PRO A 21 15.45 19.27 -2.89
N LEU A 22 16.31 18.52 -3.59
CA LEU A 22 15.96 17.62 -4.68
C LEU A 22 14.55 17.09 -4.43
N PRO A 23 13.62 17.10 -5.39
CA PRO A 23 12.30 16.52 -5.21
C PRO A 23 12.45 15.00 -5.02
N LEU A 24 12.83 14.60 -3.80
CA LEU A 24 13.01 13.24 -3.34
C LEU A 24 11.64 12.64 -3.19
N ALA A 25 11.11 12.22 -4.34
CA ALA A 25 9.87 11.49 -4.48
C ALA A 25 8.63 12.25 -3.93
N VAL A 26 7.53 12.15 -4.66
CA VAL A 26 6.26 11.98 -3.95
C VAL A 26 6.46 10.77 -3.05
N THR A 27 6.78 10.98 -1.76
CA THR A 27 7.07 9.86 -0.87
C THR A 27 5.83 8.96 -0.88
N PRO A 28 5.96 7.67 -1.29
CA PRO A 28 4.82 6.75 -1.29
C PRO A 28 4.12 6.70 0.07
N ALA A 29 4.87 7.03 1.13
CA ALA A 29 4.39 7.19 2.49
C ALA A 29 3.25 8.22 2.62
N LYS A 30 3.32 9.41 2.01
CA LYS A 30 2.30 10.48 2.21
C LYS A 30 0.93 10.14 1.63
N ARG A 31 0.85 9.18 0.73
CA ARG A 31 -0.40 8.73 0.10
C ARG A 31 -0.69 7.26 0.38
N SER A 32 0.11 6.60 1.22
CA SER A 32 -0.08 5.19 1.51
C SER A 32 -1.31 5.03 2.40
N PRO A 33 -2.20 4.06 2.10
CA PRO A 33 -3.25 3.66 3.01
C PRO A 33 -2.73 3.16 4.35
N PHE A 34 -1.49 2.67 4.40
CA PHE A 34 -0.86 2.16 5.61
C PHE A 34 -0.51 3.26 6.60
N SER A 35 -0.70 2.95 7.88
CA SER A 35 -0.22 3.77 9.00
C SER A 35 1.31 3.87 8.97
N MET A 36 1.85 4.88 9.64
CA MET A 36 3.31 5.05 9.73
C MET A 36 3.99 3.87 10.42
N GLN A 37 3.31 3.21 11.37
CA GLN A 37 3.83 2.01 12.03
C GLN A 37 4.01 0.86 11.04
N ILE A 38 3.00 0.59 10.21
CA ILE A 38 3.12 -0.44 9.17
C ILE A 38 4.22 -0.08 8.18
N LEU A 39 4.31 1.20 7.77
CA LEU A 39 5.34 1.65 6.85
C LEU A 39 6.75 1.54 7.42
N ALA A 40 6.93 1.81 8.72
CA ALA A 40 8.21 1.75 9.42
C ALA A 40 8.75 0.32 9.57
N GLU A 41 7.87 -0.70 9.54
CA GLU A 41 8.28 -2.10 9.66
C GLU A 41 9.28 -2.50 8.57
N ALA A 42 10.50 -2.87 8.94
CA ALA A 42 11.46 -3.38 7.97
C ALA A 42 11.09 -4.81 7.60
N LEU A 43 10.55 -5.02 6.40
CA LEU A 43 10.48 -6.37 5.85
C LEU A 43 11.89 -6.84 5.47
N PRO A 44 12.24 -8.12 5.69
CA PRO A 44 13.44 -8.71 5.11
C PRO A 44 13.47 -8.42 3.61
N GLN A 45 14.54 -7.80 3.13
CA GLN A 45 14.66 -7.43 1.72
C GLN A 45 14.58 -8.69 0.84
N GLY A 46 13.70 -8.67 -0.15
CA GLY A 46 13.56 -9.78 -1.11
C GLY A 46 12.64 -10.90 -0.66
N ILE A 47 11.86 -10.73 0.42
CA ILE A 47 10.84 -11.72 0.77
C ILE A 47 9.83 -11.87 -0.39
N ARG A 48 9.89 -13.04 -1.03
CA ARG A 48 8.94 -13.48 -2.03
C ARG A 48 8.40 -14.80 -1.52
N ILE A 49 7.14 -14.81 -1.13
CA ILE A 49 6.50 -16.05 -0.69
C ILE A 49 6.23 -16.88 -1.95
N PRO A 50 6.85 -18.06 -2.12
CA PRO A 50 6.66 -18.87 -3.31
C PRO A 50 5.19 -19.31 -3.44
N GLY A 51 4.64 -19.14 -4.64
CA GLY A 51 3.28 -19.55 -4.97
C GLY A 51 2.18 -18.66 -4.38
N LEU A 52 2.50 -17.53 -3.76
CA LEU A 52 1.48 -16.51 -3.48
C LEU A 52 0.93 -16.04 -4.82
N THR A 53 -0.35 -16.33 -5.08
CA THR A 53 -1.00 -15.98 -6.34
C THR A 53 -1.48 -14.54 -6.29
N ASP A 54 -1.32 -13.83 -7.40
CA ASP A 54 -1.85 -12.48 -7.50
C ASP A 54 -3.39 -12.52 -7.59
N TYR A 55 -4.04 -11.54 -6.96
CA TYR A 55 -5.47 -11.30 -7.01
C TYR A 55 -5.75 -10.03 -7.79
N ASP A 56 -6.37 -10.17 -8.95
CA ASP A 56 -6.66 -9.07 -9.88
C ASP A 56 -8.01 -8.37 -9.61
N GLY A 57 -8.78 -8.89 -8.65
CA GLY A 57 -10.13 -8.44 -8.33
C GLY A 57 -11.26 -9.22 -9.00
N THR A 58 -11.01 -10.35 -9.67
CA THR A 58 -12.05 -11.18 -10.34
C THR A 58 -12.39 -12.49 -9.61
N GLY A 59 -11.47 -13.00 -8.80
CA GLY A 59 -11.62 -14.27 -8.09
C GLY A 59 -12.52 -14.19 -6.86
N ASP A 60 -12.55 -15.29 -6.11
CA ASP A 60 -13.17 -15.33 -4.79
C ASP A 60 -12.22 -14.69 -3.76
N PRO A 61 -12.63 -13.60 -3.08
CA PRO A 61 -11.77 -12.94 -2.12
C PRO A 61 -11.55 -13.76 -0.83
N GLU A 62 -12.48 -14.65 -0.44
CA GLU A 62 -12.31 -15.50 0.74
C GLU A 62 -11.27 -16.58 0.48
N ASP A 63 -11.35 -17.26 -0.67
CA ASP A 63 -10.35 -18.25 -1.10
C ASP A 63 -8.95 -17.62 -1.22
N HIS A 64 -8.84 -16.39 -1.74
CA HIS A 64 -7.57 -15.67 -1.78
C HIS A 64 -7.01 -15.39 -0.38
N LEU A 65 -7.86 -14.93 0.54
CA LEU A 65 -7.47 -14.63 1.91
C LEU A 65 -7.03 -15.89 2.67
N ASP A 66 -7.76 -17.00 2.53
CA ASP A 66 -7.43 -18.28 3.16
C ASP A 66 -6.09 -18.82 2.64
N LYS A 67 -5.86 -18.77 1.33
CA LYS A 67 -4.58 -19.16 0.72
C LYS A 67 -3.42 -18.28 1.17
N PHE A 68 -3.67 -16.99 1.34
CA PHE A 68 -2.68 -16.08 1.88
C PHE A 68 -2.35 -16.46 3.32
N LEU A 69 -3.35 -16.57 4.20
CA LEU A 69 -3.17 -16.90 5.62
C LEU A 69 -2.45 -18.24 5.81
N ALA A 70 -2.85 -19.28 5.07
CA ALA A 70 -2.21 -20.59 5.14
C ALA A 70 -0.72 -20.57 4.78
N LYS A 71 -0.27 -19.59 3.99
CA LYS A 71 1.16 -19.42 3.64
C LYS A 71 1.86 -18.45 4.56
N ALA A 72 1.13 -17.44 5.03
CA ALA A 72 1.61 -16.40 5.89
C ALA A 72 1.94 -16.95 7.30
N ASP A 73 1.14 -17.91 7.79
CA ASP A 73 1.35 -18.63 9.06
C ASP A 73 2.73 -19.30 9.16
N LEU A 74 3.32 -19.72 8.02
CA LEU A 74 4.66 -20.33 7.98
C LEU A 74 5.80 -19.32 8.19
N LEU A 75 5.52 -18.02 8.11
CA LEU A 75 6.54 -16.98 8.12
C LEU A 75 6.67 -16.25 9.46
N ASP A 76 5.75 -16.51 10.39
CA ASP A 76 5.72 -15.91 11.74
C ASP A 76 6.00 -14.40 11.72
N MET A 77 5.29 -13.68 10.83
CA MET A 77 5.51 -12.25 10.61
C MET A 77 4.66 -11.40 11.54
N SER A 78 5.11 -10.17 11.76
CA SER A 78 4.28 -9.14 12.38
C SER A 78 3.06 -8.82 11.50
N ASP A 79 2.02 -8.28 12.14
CA ASP A 79 0.80 -7.82 11.47
C ASP A 79 1.07 -6.78 10.36
N ALA A 80 2.07 -5.91 10.59
CA ALA A 80 2.58 -4.99 9.58
C ALA A 80 3.26 -5.70 8.40
N GLY A 81 3.96 -6.80 8.66
CA GLY A 81 4.51 -7.69 7.64
C GLY A 81 3.40 -8.29 6.78
N TYR A 82 2.36 -8.85 7.41
CA TYR A 82 1.20 -9.38 6.69
C TYR A 82 0.54 -8.33 5.80
N CYS A 83 0.33 -7.11 6.27
CA CYS A 83 -0.19 -6.01 5.46
C CYS A 83 0.64 -5.77 4.19
N LYS A 84 1.97 -5.66 4.36
CA LYS A 84 2.88 -5.36 3.27
C LYS A 84 2.95 -6.48 2.24
N ILE A 85 2.99 -7.73 2.68
CA ILE A 85 2.97 -8.89 1.77
C ILE A 85 1.60 -9.04 1.11
N PHE A 86 0.50 -8.85 1.84
CA PHE A 86 -0.83 -8.93 1.24
C PHE A 86 -0.97 -7.93 0.09
N ARG A 87 -0.49 -6.69 0.28
CA ARG A 87 -0.44 -5.68 -0.79
C ARG A 87 0.34 -6.15 -2.03
N THR A 88 1.40 -6.95 -1.90
CA THR A 88 2.14 -7.43 -3.08
C THR A 88 1.38 -8.48 -3.89
N THR A 89 0.36 -9.12 -3.30
CA THR A 89 -0.54 -10.02 -4.03
C THR A 89 -1.60 -9.28 -4.83
N LEU A 90 -1.81 -7.99 -4.60
CA LEU A 90 -2.87 -7.25 -5.28
C LEU A 90 -2.39 -6.78 -6.65
N SER A 91 -3.20 -7.06 -7.67
CA SER A 91 -2.97 -6.59 -9.04
C SER A 91 -4.25 -6.01 -9.62
N GLY A 92 -4.17 -5.42 -10.82
CA GLY A 92 -5.33 -4.93 -11.57
C GLY A 92 -6.30 -4.08 -10.73
N ARG A 93 -7.57 -4.53 -10.65
CA ARG A 93 -8.63 -3.81 -9.94
C ARG A 93 -8.42 -3.80 -8.42
N ALA A 94 -7.83 -4.86 -7.88
CA ALA A 94 -7.53 -4.94 -6.45
C ALA A 94 -6.45 -3.93 -6.03
N MET A 95 -5.40 -3.78 -6.84
CA MET A 95 -4.38 -2.75 -6.58
C MET A 95 -4.96 -1.33 -6.74
N ALA A 96 -5.83 -1.12 -7.73
CA ALA A 96 -6.50 0.17 -7.92
C ALA A 96 -7.41 0.52 -6.73
N TRP A 97 -8.15 -0.45 -6.19
CA TRP A 97 -8.94 -0.29 -4.97
C TRP A 97 -8.05 0.09 -3.78
N PHE A 98 -6.95 -0.64 -3.57
CA PHE A 98 -6.05 -0.38 -2.46
C PHE A 98 -5.52 1.06 -2.50
N ASN A 99 -5.13 1.55 -3.68
CA ASN A 99 -4.63 2.91 -3.86
C ASN A 99 -5.69 4.01 -3.68
N GLN A 100 -6.99 3.67 -3.67
CA GLN A 100 -8.09 4.61 -3.42
C GLN A 100 -8.44 4.73 -1.93
N LEU A 101 -7.92 3.83 -1.08
CA LEU A 101 -8.11 3.92 0.36
C LEU A 101 -7.49 5.22 0.90
N ALA A 102 -8.16 5.82 1.89
CA ALA A 102 -7.65 7.01 2.54
C ALA A 102 -6.29 6.74 3.21
N ALA A 103 -5.39 7.71 3.11
CA ALA A 103 -4.04 7.60 3.64
C ALA A 103 -4.06 7.34 5.16
N HIS A 104 -3.14 6.49 5.63
CA HIS A 104 -2.96 6.16 7.04
C HIS A 104 -4.18 5.58 7.77
N THR A 105 -5.11 4.98 7.04
CA THR A 105 -6.33 4.39 7.63
C THR A 105 -6.27 2.89 7.85
N ILE A 106 -5.22 2.22 7.38
CA ILE A 106 -4.95 0.81 7.64
C ILE A 106 -3.90 0.74 8.75
N GLU A 107 -4.32 0.27 9.92
CA GLU A 107 -3.48 0.13 11.11
C GLU A 107 -3.14 -1.34 11.41
N SER A 108 -3.92 -2.28 10.86
CA SER A 108 -3.69 -3.71 11.02
C SER A 108 -4.07 -4.57 9.81
N PHE A 109 -3.60 -5.82 9.79
CA PHE A 109 -3.98 -6.80 8.77
C PHE A 109 -5.44 -7.20 8.88
N GLU A 110 -5.97 -7.31 10.09
CA GLU A 110 -7.40 -7.52 10.33
C GLU A 110 -8.24 -6.43 9.66
N GLN A 111 -7.88 -5.16 9.84
CA GLN A 111 -8.60 -4.05 9.23
C GLN A 111 -8.51 -4.09 7.70
N LEU A 112 -7.33 -4.43 7.16
CA LEU A 112 -7.12 -4.58 5.72
C LEU A 112 -7.97 -5.70 5.13
N SER A 113 -7.96 -6.88 5.76
CA SER A 113 -8.68 -8.06 5.29
C SER A 113 -10.19 -7.85 5.34
N GLN A 114 -10.72 -7.25 6.40
CA GLN A 114 -12.13 -6.91 6.50
C GLN A 114 -12.57 -5.94 5.39
N ARG A 115 -11.80 -4.88 5.13
CA ARG A 115 -12.11 -3.94 4.04
C ARG A 115 -12.01 -4.59 2.67
N PHE A 116 -11.03 -5.46 2.47
CA PHE A 116 -10.85 -6.22 1.25
C PHE A 116 -12.05 -7.14 0.98
N LEU A 117 -12.44 -7.96 1.97
CA LEU A 117 -13.59 -8.85 1.87
C LEU A 117 -14.88 -8.06 1.66
N HIS A 118 -15.07 -6.94 2.35
CA HIS A 118 -16.24 -6.09 2.17
C HIS A 118 -16.32 -5.54 0.74
N HIS A 119 -15.22 -5.01 0.21
CA HIS A 119 -15.20 -4.41 -1.13
C HIS A 119 -15.41 -5.45 -2.25
N PHE A 120 -14.79 -6.62 -2.12
CA PHE A 120 -14.90 -7.69 -3.11
C PHE A 120 -16.00 -8.70 -2.80
N SER A 121 -16.84 -8.46 -1.77
CA SER A 121 -17.94 -9.36 -1.38
C SER A 121 -18.96 -9.61 -2.49
N ILE A 122 -19.11 -8.68 -3.44
CA ILE A 122 -20.00 -8.84 -4.61
C ILE A 122 -19.44 -9.88 -5.61
N ASN A 123 -18.13 -10.15 -5.59
CA ASN A 123 -17.53 -11.23 -6.37
C ASN A 123 -17.75 -12.61 -5.75
N LYS A 124 -18.38 -12.71 -4.56
CA LYS A 124 -18.76 -13.99 -3.99
C LYS A 124 -19.57 -14.74 -5.04
N ARG A 125 -19.11 -15.94 -5.40
CA ARG A 125 -19.80 -16.84 -6.31
C ARG A 125 -21.09 -17.25 -5.64
N TYR A 126 -22.15 -16.45 -5.77
CA TYR A 126 -23.48 -16.94 -5.49
C TYR A 126 -23.74 -18.07 -6.49
N PRO A 127 -23.94 -19.32 -6.05
CA PRO A 127 -24.43 -20.35 -6.94
C PRO A 127 -25.74 -19.81 -7.51
N LYS A 128 -25.80 -19.63 -8.83
CA LYS A 128 -27.03 -19.23 -9.50
C LYS A 128 -28.07 -20.28 -9.16
N THR A 129 -28.97 -19.98 -8.24
CA THR A 129 -30.17 -20.76 -8.04
C THR A 129 -30.86 -20.77 -9.39
N VAL A 130 -30.90 -21.94 -10.03
CA VAL A 130 -31.63 -22.18 -11.26
C VAL A 130 -33.08 -21.82 -10.97
N SER A 131 -33.51 -20.65 -11.42
CA SER A 131 -34.91 -20.24 -11.37
C SER A 131 -35.71 -21.24 -12.20
N TYR A 132 -36.32 -22.23 -11.55
CA TYR A 132 -37.39 -23.02 -12.13
C TYR A 132 -38.58 -22.10 -12.36
N LEU A 133 -38.60 -21.41 -13.50
CA LEU A 133 -39.80 -20.80 -14.03
C LEU A 133 -40.70 -21.96 -14.47
N PHE A 134 -41.59 -22.41 -13.59
CA PHE A 134 -42.69 -23.28 -13.99
C PHE A 134 -43.64 -22.44 -14.84
N THR A 135 -43.44 -22.43 -16.16
CA THR A 135 -44.47 -21.98 -17.09
C THR A 135 -45.21 -23.21 -17.58
N THR A 136 -46.36 -23.46 -16.99
CA THR A 136 -47.48 -24.01 -17.76
C THR A 136 -48.78 -23.57 -17.11
N VAL A 137 -49.41 -22.59 -17.76
CA VAL A 137 -50.85 -22.40 -17.74
C VAL A 137 -51.44 -23.54 -18.59
N GLN A 138 -52.28 -24.39 -18.00
CA GLN A 138 -53.35 -25.12 -18.67
C GLN A 138 -54.45 -25.41 -17.65
#